data_AF-A0A9J6D877-F1
#
_entry.id   AF-A0A9J6D877-F1
#
_cell.length_a   1.000
_cell.length_b   1.000
_cell.length_c   1.000
_cell.angle_alpha   90.00
_cell.angle_beta   90.00
_cell.angle_gamma   90.00
#
_symmetry.space_group_name_H-M   'P 1'
#
loop_
_entity.id
_entity.type
_entity.pdbx_description
1 polymer ?
#
loop_
_entity_poly.entity_id
_entity_poly.type
_entity_poly.pdbx_seq_one_letter_code
_entity_poly.pdbx_strand_id
1 'polypeptide(L)'
;MVVRGHHKSQQVGKVVQVYRKKYVIYIERIQREKANGASVYVGIHPSKVVIVKLKLDKDRKKILARRARGRQLKDKGKGKHTEESVAMET
;
A
#
# COMPACT_ATOMS: atom_id res chain seq x y z
N MET A 1 6.88 -2.02 5.79
CA MET A 1 6.90 -1.83 7.25
C MET A 1 5.59 -2.33 7.83
N VAL A 2 5.62 -3.06 8.93
CA VAL A 2 4.40 -3.57 9.59
C VAL A 2 3.91 -2.56 10.62
N VAL A 3 2.62 -2.20 10.57
CA VAL A 3 2.02 -1.16 11.41
C VAL A 3 1.08 -1.69 12.50
N ARG A 4 0.67 -2.96 12.41
CA ARG A 4 -0.29 -3.59 13.34
C ARG A 4 0.14 -5.01 13.70
N GLY A 5 -0.24 -5.45 14.90
CA GLY A 5 0.01 -6.80 15.41
C GLY A 5 1.36 -6.96 16.11
N HIS A 6 1.72 -8.21 16.42
CA HIS A 6 2.92 -8.55 17.20
C HIS A 6 4.23 -8.10 16.53
N HIS A 7 4.28 -8.08 15.21
CA HIS A 7 5.44 -7.65 14.44
C HIS A 7 5.44 -6.14 14.11
N LYS A 8 4.62 -5.33 14.81
CA LYS A 8 4.59 -3.87 14.64
C LYS A 8 5.96 -3.26 14.98
N SER A 9 6.36 -2.25 14.24
CA SER A 9 7.64 -1.54 14.43
C SER A 9 8.89 -2.41 14.23
N GLN A 10 8.75 -3.64 13.73
CA GLN A 10 9.89 -4.35 13.17
C GLN A 10 10.43 -3.60 11.95
N GLN A 11 11.74 -3.73 11.75
CA GLN A 11 12.48 -3.03 10.69
C GLN A 11 11.85 -3.22 9.30
N VAL A 12 12.16 -2.27 8.42
CA VAL A 12 11.74 -2.34 7.02
C VAL A 12 12.29 -3.61 6.39
N GLY A 13 11.39 -4.54 6.03
CA GLY A 13 11.74 -5.77 5.33
C GLY A 13 11.31 -5.74 3.87
N LYS A 14 12.05 -6.46 3.02
CA LYS A 14 11.67 -6.77 1.65
C LYS A 14 10.56 -7.82 1.66
N VAL A 15 9.58 -7.64 0.77
CA VAL A 15 8.56 -8.67 0.53
C VAL A 15 9.22 -9.77 -0.32
N VAL A 16 9.28 -10.99 0.22
CA VAL A 16 9.88 -12.15 -0.45
C VAL A 16 8.88 -12.74 -1.44
N GLN A 17 7.64 -12.94 -0.98
CA GLN A 17 6.59 -13.59 -1.77
C GLN A 17 5.21 -13.04 -1.41
N VAL A 18 4.32 -13.02 -2.40
CA VAL A 18 2.90 -12.70 -2.24
C VAL A 18 2.09 -13.99 -2.41
N TYR A 19 1.50 -14.49 -1.32
CA TYR A 19 0.73 -15.73 -1.34
C TYR A 19 -0.77 -15.44 -1.43
N ARG A 20 -1.25 -15.29 -2.68
CA ARG A 20 -2.63 -14.85 -2.97
C ARG A 20 -3.71 -15.86 -2.56
N LYS A 21 -3.43 -17.16 -2.58
CA LYS A 21 -4.40 -18.20 -2.14
C LYS A 21 -4.84 -18.01 -0.69
N LYS A 22 -3.95 -17.51 0.17
CA LYS A 22 -4.23 -17.22 1.58
C LYS A 22 -4.34 -15.71 1.88
N TYR A 23 -4.26 -14.86 0.86
CA TYR A 23 -4.23 -13.40 0.99
C TYR A 23 -3.18 -12.87 2.01
N VAL A 24 -2.01 -13.50 2.06
CA VAL A 24 -0.90 -13.09 2.93
C VAL A 24 0.35 -12.76 2.13
N ILE A 25 1.22 -11.96 2.73
CA ILE A 25 2.57 -11.65 2.24
C ILE A 25 3.61 -12.19 3.21
N TYR A 26 4.76 -12.62 2.68
CA TYR A 26 5.93 -13.02 3.44
C TYR A 26 7.00 -11.93 3.36
N ILE A 27 7.57 -11.59 4.51
CA ILE A 27 8.57 -10.53 4.67
C ILE A 27 9.84 -11.16 5.22
N GLU A 28 10.99 -10.82 4.63
CA GLU A 28 12.28 -11.51 4.83
C GLU A 28 12.69 -11.70 6.29
N ARG A 29 12.48 -10.68 7.13
CA ARG A 29 12.88 -10.69 8.55
C ARG A 29 11.79 -11.15 9.51
N ILE A 30 10.62 -11.52 9.01
CA ILE A 30 9.48 -11.93 9.83
C ILE A 30 9.33 -13.44 9.74
N GLN A 31 10.05 -14.12 10.63
CA GLN A 31 10.11 -15.56 10.70
C GLN A 31 9.80 -16.04 12.11
N ARG A 32 9.36 -17.29 12.21
CA ARG A 32 9.18 -18.03 13.46
C ARG A 32 9.92 -19.36 13.31
N GLU A 33 10.54 -19.81 14.39
CA GLU A 33 11.12 -21.15 14.47
C GLU A 33 10.04 -22.20 14.75
N LYS A 34 10.13 -23.31 14.01
CA LYS A 34 9.40 -24.54 14.31
C LYS A 34 10.13 -25.35 15.38
N ALA A 35 9.45 -26.34 15.96
CA ALA A 35 10.05 -27.26 16.93
C ALA A 35 11.27 -28.02 16.39
N ASN A 36 11.37 -28.20 15.07
CA ASN A 36 12.51 -28.83 14.40
C ASN A 36 13.67 -27.85 14.09
N GLY A 37 13.65 -26.63 14.65
CA GLY A 37 14.69 -25.62 14.45
C GLY A 37 14.66 -24.89 13.10
N ALA A 38 13.78 -25.28 12.18
CA ALA A 38 13.65 -24.60 10.89
C ALA A 38 12.84 -23.30 11.01
N SER A 39 13.33 -22.21 10.41
CA SER A 39 12.63 -20.94 10.35
C SER A 39 11.62 -20.90 9.20
N VAL A 40 10.41 -20.42 9.48
CA VAL A 40 9.35 -20.25 8.49
C VAL A 40 8.77 -18.84 8.56
N TYR A 41 8.44 -18.29 7.40
CA TYR A 41 7.83 -16.97 7.31
C TYR A 41 6.46 -16.91 7.97
N VAL A 42 6.25 -15.85 8.76
CA VAL A 42 4.93 -15.53 9.29
C VAL A 42 4.15 -14.76 8.22
N GLY A 43 2.95 -15.25 7.89
CA GLY A 43 2.07 -14.60 6.93
C GLY A 43 1.44 -13.34 7.52
N ILE A 44 1.65 -12.20 6.88
CA ILE A 44 1.05 -10.92 7.28
C ILE A 44 0.01 -10.50 6.23
N HIS A 45 -1.12 -9.96 6.68
CA HIS A 45 -2.12 -9.41 5.76
C HIS A 45 -1.64 -8.06 5.19
N PRO A 46 -1.76 -7.81 3.87
CA PRO A 46 -1.23 -6.60 3.24
C PRO A 46 -1.84 -5.28 3.75
N SER A 47 -3.04 -5.28 4.35
CA SER A 47 -3.61 -4.06 4.95
C SER A 47 -2.94 -3.65 6.27
N LYS A 48 -2.19 -4.57 6.91
CA LYS A 48 -1.45 -4.32 8.16
C LYS A 48 -0.04 -3.80 7.89
N VAL A 49 0.30 -3.50 6.64
CA VAL A 49 1.62 -3.00 6.24
C VAL A 49 1.54 -1.70 5.46
N VAL A 50 2.63 -0.93 5.53
CA VAL A 50 2.88 0.28 4.75
C VAL A 50 4.07 0.02 3.83
N ILE A 51 3.94 0.43 2.57
CA ILE A 51 5.00 0.32 1.57
C ILE A 51 5.95 1.50 1.75
N VAL A 52 7.24 1.21 1.97
CA VAL A 52 8.28 2.24 2.17
C VAL A 52 9.01 2.55 0.85
N LYS A 53 9.48 1.50 0.16
CA LYS A 53 10.14 1.60 -1.15
C LYS A 53 9.41 0.74 -2.17
N LEU A 54 9.08 1.34 -3.30
CA LEU A 54 8.43 0.66 -4.42
C LEU A 54 9.49 0.09 -5.37
N LYS A 55 9.28 -1.15 -5.84
CA LYS A 55 9.94 -1.61 -7.06
C LYS A 55 9.20 -0.97 -8.24
N LEU A 56 9.90 -0.21 -9.07
CA LEU A 56 9.33 0.44 -10.24
C LEU A 56 9.60 -0.38 -11.49
N ASP A 57 8.54 -0.71 -12.20
CA ASP A 57 8.54 -1.29 -13.53
C ASP A 57 7.73 -0.40 -14.49
N LYS A 58 7.79 -0.69 -15.79
CA LYS A 58 7.13 0.12 -16.84
C LYS A 58 5.65 0.29 -16.57
N ASP A 59 4.95 -0.79 -16.20
CA ASP A 59 3.51 -0.76 -16.02
C ASP A 59 3.10 -0.17 -14.66
N ARG A 60 3.92 -0.34 -13.63
CA ARG A 60 3.72 0.31 -12.34
C ARG A 60 3.86 1.81 -12.43
N LYS A 61 4.81 2.33 -13.22
CA LYS A 61 4.91 3.77 -13.53
C LYS A 61 3.65 4.27 -14.23
N LYS A 62 3.13 3.53 -15.23
CA LYS A 62 1.86 3.89 -15.90
C LYS A 62 0.67 3.91 -14.94
N ILE A 63 0.54 2.91 -14.06
CA ILE A 63 -0.55 2.84 -13.07
C ILE A 63 -0.46 4.02 -12.10
N LEU A 64 0.74 4.37 -11.62
CA LEU A 64 0.93 5.53 -10.74
C LEU A 64 0.52 6.83 -11.45
N ALA A 65 0.98 7.07 -12.68
CA ALA A 65 0.62 8.25 -13.46
C ALA A 65 -0.91 8.34 -13.71
N ARG A 66 -1.55 7.21 -14.04
CA ARG A 66 -3.01 7.15 -14.22
C ARG A 66 -3.77 7.47 -12.92
N ARG A 67 -3.36 6.90 -11.78
CA ARG A 67 -4.00 7.16 -10.48
C ARG A 67 -3.76 8.58 -9.99
N ALA A 68 -2.61 9.19 -10.31
CA ALA A 68 -2.33 10.58 -9.98
C ALA A 68 -3.25 11.54 -10.76
N ARG A 69 -3.36 11.38 -12.09
CA ARG A 69 -4.29 12.15 -12.92
C ARG A 69 -5.74 12.04 -12.46
N GLY A 70 -6.19 10.81 -12.13
CA GLY A 70 -7.55 10.58 -11.63
C GLY A 70 -7.85 11.29 -10.30
N ARG A 71 -6.85 11.48 -9.43
CA ARG A 71 -7.03 12.27 -8.19
C ARG A 71 -7.13 13.76 -8.49
N GLN A 72 -6.23 14.29 -9.31
CA GLN A 72 -6.25 15.72 -9.69
C GLN A 72 -7.58 16.17 -10.28
N LEU A 73 -8.22 15.33 -11.10
CA LEU A 73 -9.53 15.64 -11.67
C LEU A 73 -10.65 15.63 -10.61
N LYS A 74 -10.62 14.70 -9.65
CA LYS A 74 -11.58 14.67 -8.53
C LYS A 74 -11.41 15.87 -7.60
N ASP A 75 -10.17 16.25 -7.30
CA ASP A 75 -9.89 17.38 -6.41
C ASP A 75 -10.33 18.71 -7.04
N LYS A 76 -10.22 18.85 -8.38
CA LYS A 76 -10.69 20.05 -9.10
C LYS A 76 -12.23 20.19 -9.18
N GLY A 77 -12.97 19.10 -9.01
CA GLY A 77 -14.44 19.09 -9.04
C GLY A 77 -15.10 19.22 -7.66
N LYS A 78 -14.33 19.06 -6.58
CA LYS A 78 -14.83 19.12 -5.21
C LYS A 78 -14.66 20.56 -4.68
N GLY A 79 -15.71 21.37 -4.80
CA GLY A 79 -15.77 22.72 -4.22
C GLY A 79 -15.79 23.90 -5.19
N LYS A 80 -16.02 23.69 -6.49
CA LYS A 80 -16.25 24.82 -7.41
C LYS A 80 -17.72 25.24 -7.41
N HIS A 81 -18.11 25.97 -6.36
CA HIS A 81 -18.92 27.17 -6.58
C HIS A 81 -17.91 28.32 -6.59
N THR A 82 -17.50 28.73 -7.77
CA THR A 82 -16.77 30.00 -7.93
C THR A 82 -17.78 31.13 -7.75
N GLU A 83 -17.41 32.25 -7.12
CA GLU A 83 -18.32 33.38 -6.87
C GLU A 83 -19.01 33.87 -8.17
N GLU A 84 -18.32 33.76 -9.32
CA GLU A 84 -18.87 34.02 -10.66
C GLU A 84 -20.04 33.10 -11.06
N SER A 85 -20.09 31.86 -10.55
CA SER A 85 -21.18 30.91 -10.81
C SER A 85 -22.42 31.17 -9.95
N VAL A 86 -22.28 31.87 -8.82
CA VAL A 86 -23.40 32.24 -7.93
C VAL A 86 -24.06 33.54 -8.40
N ALA A 87 -23.29 34.49 -8.93
CA ALA A 87 -23.80 35.77 -9.44
C ALA A 87 -24.56 35.67 -10.78
N MET A 88 -24.41 34.58 -11.54
CA MET A 88 -25.15 34.34 -12.78
C MET A 88 -26.54 33.69 -12.57
N GLU A 89 -26.86 33.23 -11.35
CA GLU A 89 -28.14 32.59 -11.02
C GLU A 89 -29.12 33.52 -10.26
N THR A 90 -28.71 34.73 -9.90
CA THR A 90 -29.56 35.80 -9.31
C THR A 90 -29.88 36.88 -10.32
#